data_AF-A0A916YG90-F1
#
_entry.id   AF-A0A916YG90-F1
#
_cell.length_a   1.000
_cell.length_b   1.000
_cell.length_c   1.000
_cell.angle_alpha   90.00
_cell.angle_beta   90.00
_cell.angle_gamma   90.00
#
_symmetry.space_group_name_H-M   'P 1'
#
loop_
_entity.id
_entity.type
_entity.pdbx_description
1 polymer ?
#
loop_
_entity_poly.entity_id
_entity_poly.type
_entity_poly.pdbx_seq_one_letter_code
_entity_poly.pdbx_strand_id
1 'polypeptide(L)'
;MTELSEDAALLADTVLFVRARFIEAADSFAHVQVSGTRPSVASGFWPAMISETVDGDYVSRYRPSPGALSRMEEVMHHWLPDHIGDAEQRILVLKWSASIAVPKLVGSFRSFCKKTGRNRTTAERRADVAFYSVASSLLKSVELLREPDWHRVVPMLPEWGSEIGMVAERVTERHNHWRTADAKPTDLPESRDFTWADDRNDRRRRGVERKAG
;
A
#
# COMPACT_ATOMS: atom_id res chain seq x y z
N MET A 1 30.43 16.87 -23.14
CA MET A 1 30.47 16.03 -21.91
C MET A 1 29.30 16.31 -20.96
N THR A 2 28.65 17.47 -21.05
CA THR A 2 27.46 17.81 -20.25
C THR A 2 26.19 17.05 -20.70
N GLU A 3 25.98 16.89 -22.02
CA GLU A 3 24.78 16.22 -22.57
C GLU A 3 24.62 14.75 -22.11
N LEU A 4 25.71 13.98 -22.07
CA LEU A 4 25.68 12.60 -21.54
C LEU A 4 25.32 12.53 -20.05
N SER A 5 25.59 13.59 -19.29
CA SER A 5 25.22 13.66 -17.87
C SER A 5 23.74 14.01 -17.70
N GLU A 6 23.18 14.82 -18.59
CA GLU A 6 21.78 15.23 -18.56
C GLU A 6 20.85 14.08 -18.95
N ASP A 7 21.19 13.34 -20.02
CA ASP A 7 20.43 12.15 -20.44
C ASP A 7 20.43 11.06 -19.37
N ALA A 8 21.56 10.86 -18.69
CA ALA A 8 21.68 9.90 -17.60
C ALA A 8 20.82 10.31 -16.38
N ALA A 9 20.78 11.60 -16.07
CA ALA A 9 19.91 12.13 -15.00
C ALA A 9 18.43 11.94 -15.34
N LEU A 10 18.02 12.30 -16.57
CA LEU A 10 16.66 12.10 -17.06
C LEU A 10 16.23 10.63 -16.99
N LEU A 11 17.11 9.71 -17.36
CA LEU A 11 16.84 8.27 -17.26
C LEU A 11 16.68 7.83 -15.80
N ALA A 12 17.53 8.30 -14.89
CA ALA A 12 17.43 7.98 -13.46
C ALA A 12 16.10 8.47 -12.85
N ASP A 13 15.69 9.70 -13.18
CA ASP A 13 14.42 10.28 -12.74
C ASP A 13 13.23 9.49 -13.31
N THR A 14 13.30 9.10 -14.58
CA THR A 14 12.26 8.29 -15.22
C THR A 14 12.18 6.89 -14.59
N VAL A 15 13.30 6.29 -14.21
CA VAL A 15 13.31 5.00 -13.49
C VAL A 15 12.61 5.13 -12.14
N LEU A 16 12.85 6.21 -11.40
CA LEU A 16 12.15 6.46 -10.13
C LEU A 16 10.63 6.59 -10.35
N PHE A 17 10.24 7.35 -11.38
CA PHE A 17 8.85 7.50 -11.79
C PHE A 17 8.20 6.15 -12.13
N VAL A 18 8.87 5.33 -12.95
CA VAL A 18 8.39 4.00 -13.34
C VAL A 18 8.20 3.12 -12.11
N ARG A 19 9.19 3.05 -11.22
CA ARG A 19 9.08 2.28 -9.96
C ARG A 19 7.88 2.73 -9.13
N ALA A 20 7.68 4.03 -9.01
CA ALA A 20 6.55 4.59 -8.28
C ALA A 20 5.20 4.17 -8.89
N ARG A 21 5.07 4.23 -10.22
CA ARG A 21 3.86 3.78 -10.95
C ARG A 21 3.61 2.28 -10.77
N PHE A 22 4.64 1.46 -10.73
CA PHE A 22 4.51 0.01 -10.45
C PHE A 22 4.08 -0.28 -9.02
N ILE A 23 4.58 0.45 -8.03
CA ILE A 23 4.14 0.34 -6.63
C ILE A 23 2.68 0.77 -6.51
N GLU A 24 2.30 1.90 -7.11
CA GLU A 24 0.92 2.38 -7.15
C GLU A 24 -0.03 1.37 -7.79
N ALA A 25 0.38 0.77 -8.92
CA ALA A 25 -0.39 -0.25 -9.61
C ALA A 25 -0.57 -1.49 -8.74
N ALA A 26 0.49 -1.96 -8.07
CA ALA A 26 0.43 -3.12 -7.19
C ALA A 26 -0.48 -2.87 -5.97
N ASP A 27 -0.40 -1.68 -5.37
CA ASP A 27 -1.30 -1.29 -4.30
C ASP A 27 -2.75 -1.21 -4.80
N SER A 28 -2.98 -0.51 -5.91
CA SER A 28 -4.32 -0.32 -6.46
C SER A 28 -4.95 -1.66 -6.78
N PHE A 29 -4.20 -2.58 -7.39
CA PHE A 29 -4.63 -3.93 -7.70
C PHE A 29 -5.05 -4.72 -6.46
N ALA A 30 -4.29 -4.62 -5.37
CA ALA A 30 -4.60 -5.28 -4.10
C ALA A 30 -5.88 -4.73 -3.44
N HIS A 31 -6.22 -3.46 -3.69
CA HIS A 31 -7.37 -2.78 -3.11
C HIS A 31 -8.55 -2.64 -4.08
N VAL A 32 -8.43 -3.12 -5.33
CA VAL A 32 -9.60 -3.35 -6.18
C VAL A 32 -10.41 -4.45 -5.50
N GLN A 33 -11.56 -4.08 -4.92
CA GLN A 33 -12.51 -5.02 -4.36
C GLN A 33 -13.12 -5.89 -5.47
N VAL A 34 -12.39 -6.91 -5.91
CA VAL A 34 -12.94 -8.01 -6.72
C VAL A 34 -13.44 -9.15 -5.80
N SER A 35 -13.09 -9.14 -4.51
CA SER A 35 -13.57 -10.11 -3.52
C SER A 35 -15.00 -9.79 -3.08
N GLY A 36 -15.98 -10.07 -3.94
CA GLY A 36 -17.38 -9.79 -3.59
C GLY A 36 -18.45 -10.28 -4.54
N THR A 37 -18.16 -10.72 -5.76
CA THR A 37 -19.19 -11.29 -6.66
C THR A 37 -19.51 -12.74 -6.32
N ARG A 38 -19.83 -13.01 -5.05
CA ARG A 38 -20.62 -14.20 -4.69
C ARG A 38 -22.08 -13.77 -4.69
N PRO A 39 -23.00 -14.51 -5.33
CA PRO A 39 -24.43 -14.15 -5.36
C PRO A 39 -25.05 -13.92 -3.97
N SER A 40 -24.43 -14.46 -2.92
CA SER A 40 -24.85 -14.33 -1.52
C SER A 40 -24.32 -13.10 -0.78
N VAL A 41 -23.37 -12.36 -1.35
CA VAL A 41 -22.88 -11.12 -0.75
C VAL A 41 -23.65 -9.99 -1.41
N ALA A 42 -24.70 -9.51 -0.73
CA ALA A 42 -25.42 -8.31 -1.14
C ALA A 42 -24.46 -7.12 -1.07
N SER A 43 -23.77 -6.80 -2.16
CA SER A 43 -23.19 -5.47 -2.32
C SER A 43 -24.35 -4.53 -2.53
N GLY A 44 -24.60 -3.63 -1.58
CA GLY A 44 -25.54 -2.54 -1.80
C GLY A 44 -25.19 -1.81 -3.10
N PHE A 45 -26.20 -1.25 -3.76
CA PHE A 45 -26.02 -0.34 -4.90
C PHE A 45 -25.09 0.84 -4.55
N TRP A 46 -24.98 1.11 -3.24
CA TRP A 46 -24.03 2.05 -2.65
C TRP A 46 -22.81 1.30 -2.10
N PRO A 47 -21.58 1.78 -2.36
CA PRO A 47 -20.37 1.19 -1.80
C PRO A 47 -20.49 1.10 -0.28
N ALA A 48 -20.32 -0.10 0.28
CA ALA A 48 -20.30 -0.25 1.73
C ALA A 48 -19.14 0.59 2.29
N MET A 49 -19.44 1.62 3.07
CA MET A 49 -18.44 2.32 3.88
C MET A 49 -18.04 1.38 5.02
N ILE A 50 -17.06 0.52 4.75
CA ILE A 50 -16.47 -0.34 5.76
C ILE A 50 -15.35 0.49 6.41
N SER A 51 -15.69 1.20 7.47
CA SER A 51 -14.71 1.83 8.35
C SER A 51 -14.05 0.74 9.19
N GLU A 52 -12.74 0.56 9.07
CA GLU A 52 -11.98 -0.17 10.09
C GLU A 52 -11.45 0.86 11.09
N THR A 53 -11.82 0.69 12.35
CA THR A 53 -11.30 1.50 13.45
C THR A 53 -9.90 0.98 13.79
N VAL A 54 -8.88 1.77 13.53
CA VAL A 54 -7.53 1.57 14.07
C VAL A 54 -7.22 2.79 14.91
N ASP A 55 -7.03 2.59 16.21
CA ASP A 55 -6.64 3.63 17.18
C ASP A 55 -7.58 4.86 17.27
N GLY A 56 -8.88 4.67 17.06
CA GLY A 56 -9.89 5.73 17.25
C GLY A 56 -10.04 6.70 16.09
N ASP A 57 -9.16 6.64 15.09
CA ASP A 57 -9.32 7.33 13.81
C ASP A 57 -10.05 6.44 12.80
N TYR A 58 -11.02 7.02 12.09
CA TYR A 58 -11.71 6.36 10.99
C TYR A 58 -10.75 6.22 9.82
N VAL A 59 -10.00 5.11 9.74
CA VAL A 59 -9.25 4.78 8.54
C VAL A 59 -10.26 4.20 7.54
N SER A 60 -10.75 5.04 6.62
CA SER A 60 -11.49 4.54 5.47
C SER A 60 -10.61 3.52 4.75
N ARG A 61 -11.07 2.27 4.58
CA ARG A 61 -10.37 1.31 3.72
C ARG A 61 -10.11 1.99 2.38
N TYR A 62 -8.84 2.04 1.95
CA TYR A 62 -8.47 2.68 0.70
C TYR A 62 -9.25 2.03 -0.45
N ARG A 63 -9.89 2.88 -1.27
CA ARG A 63 -10.52 2.49 -2.52
C ARG A 63 -9.80 3.20 -3.67
N PRO A 64 -9.31 2.47 -4.68
CA PRO A 64 -8.70 3.08 -5.84
C PRO A 64 -9.64 4.07 -6.53
N SER A 65 -9.15 5.28 -6.79
CA SER A 65 -9.87 6.26 -7.62
C SER A 65 -9.91 5.78 -9.07
N PRO A 66 -10.84 6.28 -9.90
CA PRO A 66 -10.84 5.97 -11.34
C PRO A 66 -9.52 6.32 -12.02
N GLY A 67 -8.86 7.39 -11.57
CA GLY A 67 -7.52 7.77 -12.03
C GLY A 67 -6.48 6.70 -11.67
N ALA A 68 -6.48 6.20 -10.43
CA ALA A 68 -5.60 5.14 -9.98
C ALA A 68 -5.85 3.81 -10.72
N LEU A 69 -7.12 3.48 -11.04
CA LEU A 69 -7.47 2.30 -11.83
C LEU A 69 -6.95 2.40 -13.27
N SER A 70 -7.16 3.53 -13.94
CA SER A 70 -6.66 3.75 -15.30
C SER A 70 -5.13 3.73 -15.35
N ARG A 71 -4.49 4.32 -14.34
CA ARG A 71 -3.05 4.29 -14.14
C ARG A 71 -2.51 2.88 -13.85
N MET A 72 -3.23 2.08 -13.08
CA MET A 72 -2.90 0.68 -12.83
C MET A 72 -3.03 -0.14 -14.12
N GLU A 73 -4.09 0.08 -14.89
CA GLU A 73 -4.34 -0.60 -16.16
C GLU A 73 -3.23 -0.35 -17.19
N GLU A 74 -2.79 0.90 -17.30
CA GLU A 74 -1.63 1.29 -18.13
C GLU A 74 -0.39 0.46 -17.79
N VAL A 75 -0.01 0.38 -16.51
CA VAL A 75 1.17 -0.38 -16.09
C VAL A 75 1.00 -1.87 -16.32
N MET A 76 -0.15 -2.44 -15.93
CA MET A 76 -0.37 -3.88 -15.91
C MET A 76 -0.64 -4.47 -17.31
N HIS A 77 -1.32 -3.72 -18.18
CA HIS A 77 -1.74 -4.18 -19.51
C HIS A 77 -0.90 -3.62 -20.66
N HIS A 78 -0.10 -2.57 -20.46
CA HIS A 78 0.74 -2.00 -21.50
C HIS A 78 2.21 -2.12 -21.11
N TRP A 79 2.67 -1.44 -20.06
CA TRP A 79 4.12 -1.38 -19.77
C TRP A 79 4.73 -2.75 -19.44
N LEU A 80 4.04 -3.53 -18.59
CA LEU A 80 4.51 -4.85 -18.20
C LEU A 80 4.61 -5.82 -19.41
N PRO A 81 3.58 -5.96 -20.27
CA PRO A 81 3.69 -6.83 -21.44
C PRO A 81 4.53 -6.28 -22.60
N ASP A 82 4.54 -4.98 -22.83
CA ASP A 82 5.11 -4.41 -24.05
C ASP A 82 6.62 -4.11 -23.91
N HIS A 83 7.08 -3.81 -22.68
CA HIS A 83 8.47 -3.38 -22.45
C HIS A 83 9.33 -4.41 -21.69
N ILE A 84 8.72 -5.47 -21.15
CA ILE A 84 9.45 -6.55 -20.46
C ILE A 84 9.15 -7.86 -21.19
N GLY A 85 10.04 -8.31 -22.08
CA GLY A 85 9.80 -9.53 -22.86
C GLY A 85 9.84 -10.83 -22.02
N ASP A 86 10.67 -10.88 -20.99
CA ASP A 86 10.87 -12.08 -20.17
C ASP A 86 9.79 -12.23 -19.09
N ALA A 87 9.06 -13.35 -19.13
CA ALA A 87 8.03 -13.68 -18.15
C ALA A 87 8.58 -13.77 -16.71
N GLU A 88 9.81 -14.24 -16.55
CA GLU A 88 10.45 -14.31 -15.24
C GLU A 88 10.73 -12.90 -14.69
N GLN A 89 11.26 -12.00 -15.51
CA GLN A 89 11.44 -10.59 -15.13
C GLN A 89 10.11 -9.91 -14.76
N ARG A 90 9.03 -10.18 -15.50
CA ARG A 90 7.68 -9.66 -15.14
C ARG A 90 7.27 -10.10 -13.74
N ILE A 91 7.46 -11.38 -13.40
CA ILE A 91 7.14 -11.90 -12.07
C ILE A 91 7.99 -11.19 -10.99
N LEU A 92 9.28 -10.99 -11.25
CA LEU A 92 10.16 -10.31 -10.30
C LEU A 92 9.71 -8.87 -10.04
N VAL A 93 9.42 -8.10 -11.09
CA VAL A 93 8.94 -6.71 -10.99
C VAL A 93 7.62 -6.66 -10.23
N LEU A 94 6.65 -7.52 -10.55
CA LEU A 94 5.36 -7.57 -9.86
C LEU A 94 5.52 -7.93 -8.39
N LYS A 95 6.33 -8.93 -8.06
CA LYS A 95 6.55 -9.37 -6.68
C LYS A 95 7.34 -8.36 -5.87
N TRP A 96 8.32 -7.70 -6.47
CA TRP A 96 9.04 -6.60 -5.83
C TRP A 96 8.08 -5.46 -5.50
N SER A 97 7.32 -4.99 -6.49
CA SER A 97 6.38 -3.87 -6.33
C SER A 97 5.30 -4.17 -5.29
N ALA A 98 4.71 -5.37 -5.33
CA ALA A 98 3.70 -5.79 -4.37
C ALA A 98 4.25 -5.99 -2.94
N SER A 99 5.51 -6.41 -2.80
CA SER A 99 6.14 -6.55 -1.49
C SER A 99 6.39 -5.20 -0.80
N ILE A 100 6.47 -4.13 -1.59
CA ILE A 100 6.60 -2.76 -1.12
C ILE A 100 5.23 -2.15 -0.84
N ALA A 101 4.30 -2.27 -1.79
CA ALA A 101 2.96 -1.72 -1.70
C ALA A 101 2.11 -2.35 -0.59
N VAL A 102 2.08 -3.69 -0.52
CA VAL A 102 1.19 -4.45 0.36
C VAL A 102 1.93 -5.59 1.08
N PRO A 103 2.95 -5.27 1.90
CA PRO A 103 3.78 -6.27 2.58
C PRO A 103 2.98 -7.19 3.49
N LYS A 104 1.88 -6.70 4.09
CA LYS A 104 0.99 -7.51 4.94
C LYS A 104 0.24 -8.59 4.16
N LEU A 105 -0.05 -8.36 2.88
CA LEU A 105 -0.78 -9.32 2.03
C LEU A 105 0.18 -10.28 1.30
N VAL A 106 1.29 -9.76 0.78
CA VAL A 106 2.17 -10.50 -0.13
C VAL A 106 3.45 -11.01 0.55
N GLY A 107 3.81 -10.44 1.70
CA GLY A 107 5.07 -10.69 2.38
C GLY A 107 6.25 -9.95 1.74
N SER A 108 7.45 -10.20 2.27
CA SER A 108 8.68 -9.55 1.81
C SER A 108 9.22 -10.14 0.50
N PHE A 109 9.90 -9.33 -0.32
CA PHE A 109 10.61 -9.83 -1.50
C PHE A 109 11.64 -10.91 -1.15
N ARG A 110 12.33 -10.76 -0.01
CA ARG A 110 13.28 -11.74 0.53
C ARG A 110 12.62 -13.10 0.77
N SER A 111 11.44 -13.12 1.39
CA SER A 111 10.69 -14.37 1.62
C SER A 111 10.26 -15.03 0.32
N PHE A 112 9.85 -14.24 -0.68
CA PHE A 112 9.53 -14.75 -2.01
C PHE A 112 10.76 -15.38 -2.69
N CYS A 113 11.91 -14.70 -2.66
CA CYS A 113 13.16 -15.23 -3.21
C CYS A 113 13.56 -16.55 -2.53
N LYS A 114 13.51 -16.60 -1.20
CA LYS A 114 13.78 -17.82 -0.42
C LYS A 114 12.82 -18.96 -0.78
N LYS A 115 11.51 -18.68 -0.85
CA LYS A 115 10.48 -19.68 -1.17
C LYS A 115 10.67 -20.29 -2.55
N THR A 116 11.22 -19.52 -3.48
CA THR A 116 11.33 -19.92 -4.87
C THR A 116 12.76 -20.27 -5.30
N GLY A 117 13.70 -20.37 -4.36
CA GLY A 117 15.09 -20.76 -4.63
C GLY A 117 15.92 -19.71 -5.38
N ARG A 118 15.49 -18.44 -5.41
CA ARG A 118 16.21 -17.35 -6.10
C ARG A 118 17.17 -16.63 -5.16
N ASN A 119 18.36 -16.26 -5.65
CA ASN A 119 19.24 -15.34 -4.94
C ASN A 119 18.63 -13.93 -4.97
N ARG A 120 18.48 -13.29 -3.79
CA ARG A 120 17.85 -11.98 -3.66
C ARG A 120 18.55 -10.90 -4.49
N THR A 121 19.87 -10.78 -4.37
CA THR A 121 20.65 -9.72 -5.05
C THR A 121 20.54 -9.86 -6.57
N THR A 122 20.58 -11.10 -7.08
CA THR A 122 20.40 -11.38 -8.50
C THR A 122 18.97 -11.05 -8.96
N ALA A 123 17.97 -11.35 -8.14
CA ALA A 123 16.57 -11.06 -8.44
C ALA A 123 16.29 -9.54 -8.44
N GLU A 124 16.84 -8.80 -7.47
CA GLU A 124 16.76 -7.33 -7.41
C GLU A 124 17.42 -6.71 -8.65
N ARG A 125 18.64 -7.12 -8.99
CA ARG A 125 19.32 -6.62 -10.20
C ARG A 125 18.53 -6.90 -11.48
N ARG A 126 17.86 -8.04 -11.59
CA ARG A 126 17.00 -8.36 -12.74
C ARG A 126 15.74 -7.49 -12.78
N ALA A 127 15.14 -7.20 -11.63
CA ALA A 127 14.02 -6.27 -11.54
C ALA A 127 14.47 -4.84 -11.90
N ASP A 128 15.65 -4.41 -11.43
CA ASP A 128 16.23 -3.11 -11.78
C ASP A 128 16.43 -2.97 -13.29
N VAL A 129 17.04 -3.97 -13.94
CA VAL A 129 17.20 -3.98 -15.40
C VAL A 129 15.86 -3.88 -16.13
N ALA A 130 14.82 -4.56 -15.64
CA ALA A 130 13.48 -4.44 -16.22
C ALA A 130 12.91 -3.03 -16.06
N PHE A 131 13.08 -2.38 -14.90
CA PHE A 131 12.68 -0.97 -14.72
C PHE A 131 13.44 -0.02 -15.64
N TYR A 132 14.75 -0.22 -15.82
CA TYR A 132 15.54 0.54 -16.80
C TYR A 132 15.05 0.34 -18.24
N SER A 133 14.68 -0.89 -18.60
CA SER A 133 14.12 -1.20 -19.93
C SER A 133 12.81 -0.45 -20.19
N VAL A 134 11.90 -0.46 -19.21
CA VAL A 134 10.64 0.30 -19.28
C VAL A 134 10.94 1.80 -19.39
N ALA A 135 11.76 2.35 -18.49
CA ALA A 135 12.09 3.78 -18.49
C ALA A 135 12.72 4.24 -19.81
N SER A 136 13.67 3.46 -20.35
CA SER A 136 14.29 3.75 -21.65
C SER A 136 13.30 3.68 -22.81
N SER A 137 12.31 2.79 -22.74
CA SER A 137 11.26 2.68 -23.76
C SER A 137 10.29 3.85 -23.70
N LEU A 138 9.91 4.28 -22.49
CA LEU A 138 9.02 5.43 -22.29
C LEU A 138 9.68 6.75 -22.68
N LEU A 139 10.97 6.93 -22.43
CA LEU A 139 11.70 8.12 -22.89
C LEU A 139 11.76 8.23 -24.42
N LYS A 140 11.65 7.10 -25.12
CA LYS A 140 11.61 7.06 -26.59
C LYS A 140 10.19 7.20 -27.13
N SER A 141 9.17 6.96 -26.31
CA SER A 141 7.77 7.14 -26.71
C SER A 141 7.35 8.61 -26.52
N VAL A 142 6.45 9.10 -27.36
CA VAL A 142 5.89 10.47 -27.26
C VAL A 142 4.67 10.48 -26.32
N GLU A 143 4.60 9.51 -25.40
CA GLU A 143 3.43 9.32 -24.55
C GLU A 143 3.42 10.31 -23.39
N LEU A 144 2.27 10.96 -23.16
CA LEU A 144 2.08 11.81 -21.99
C LEU A 144 1.93 10.94 -20.75
N LEU A 145 3.01 10.78 -20.00
CA LEU A 145 3.04 10.01 -18.77
C LEU A 145 2.20 10.68 -17.68
N ARG A 146 1.26 9.93 -17.10
CA ARG A 146 0.45 10.40 -15.96
C ARG A 146 1.24 10.27 -14.67
N GLU A 147 1.31 11.35 -13.89
CA GLU A 147 2.01 11.35 -12.61
C GLU A 147 1.47 10.29 -11.64
N PRO A 148 2.36 9.60 -10.91
CA PRO A 148 1.95 8.72 -9.82
C PRO A 148 1.35 9.57 -8.68
N ASP A 149 0.49 8.97 -7.88
CA ASP A 149 0.04 9.57 -6.62
C ASP A 149 1.20 9.56 -5.61
N TRP A 150 2.03 10.60 -5.63
CA TRP A 150 3.20 10.71 -4.77
C TRP A 150 2.86 10.70 -3.29
N HIS A 151 1.75 11.30 -2.87
CA HIS A 151 1.32 11.25 -1.45
C HIS A 151 1.15 9.82 -0.95
N ARG A 152 0.80 8.91 -1.86
CA ARG A 152 0.54 7.52 -1.57
C ARG A 152 1.75 6.63 -1.72
N VAL A 153 2.57 6.89 -2.74
CA VAL A 153 3.72 6.07 -3.09
C VAL A 153 4.96 6.45 -2.27
N VAL A 154 5.13 7.73 -1.91
CA VAL A 154 6.29 8.20 -1.13
C VAL A 154 6.45 7.45 0.20
N PRO A 155 5.39 7.21 1.00
CA PRO A 155 5.51 6.40 2.21
C PRO A 155 5.86 4.92 1.97
N MET A 156 5.66 4.42 0.74
CA MET A 156 5.93 3.04 0.37
C MET A 156 7.34 2.87 -0.21
N LEU A 157 7.86 3.90 -0.90
CA LEU A 157 9.22 3.84 -1.42
C LEU A 157 10.20 3.64 -0.26
N PRO A 158 11.17 2.71 -0.38
CA PRO A 158 12.24 2.65 0.60
C PRO A 158 12.92 4.02 0.62
N GLU A 159 13.44 4.47 1.76
CA GLU A 159 14.25 5.67 1.83
C GLU A 159 15.57 5.43 1.08
N TRP A 160 15.58 5.59 -0.24
CA TRP A 160 16.82 5.56 -1.03
C TRP A 160 17.48 6.93 -0.85
N GLY A 161 18.31 7.08 0.19
CA GLY A 161 18.99 8.35 0.48
C GLY A 161 19.58 8.53 1.87
N SER A 162 19.34 7.61 2.79
CA SER A 162 19.99 7.58 4.11
C SER A 162 20.58 6.18 4.31
N GLU A 163 21.89 6.09 4.55
CA GLU A 163 22.50 4.87 5.07
C GLU A 163 21.88 4.54 6.43
N ILE A 164 20.80 3.75 6.42
CA ILE A 164 20.27 3.08 7.59
C ILE A 164 20.91 1.69 7.65
N GLY A 165 22.19 1.65 7.98
CA GLY A 165 22.79 0.48 8.63
C GLY A 165 22.27 0.27 10.06
N MET A 166 21.27 1.05 10.51
CA MET A 166 21.01 1.40 11.91
C MET A 166 19.52 1.54 12.27
N VAL A 167 18.59 0.83 11.61
CA VAL A 167 17.23 0.63 12.17
C VAL A 167 16.94 -0.86 12.18
N ALA A 168 17.68 -1.54 13.04
CA ALA A 168 17.06 -2.55 13.89
C ALA A 168 16.34 -1.80 15.00
N GLU A 169 15.12 -1.31 14.74
CA GLU A 169 14.23 -0.97 15.84
C GLU A 169 12.89 -1.63 15.57
N ARG A 170 12.62 -2.63 16.41
CA ARG A 170 11.34 -3.30 16.44
C ARG A 170 10.28 -2.22 16.64
N VAL A 171 9.21 -2.27 15.86
CA VAL A 171 7.97 -1.49 16.04
C VAL A 171 7.35 -1.66 17.45
N THR A 172 7.92 -2.51 18.31
CA THR A 172 7.60 -2.61 19.74
C THR A 172 8.15 -1.46 20.60
N GLU A 173 9.11 -0.69 20.11
CA GLU A 173 9.70 0.46 20.82
C GLU A 173 9.24 1.77 20.17
N ARG A 174 7.92 1.95 20.00
CA ARG A 174 7.37 3.32 19.99
C ARG A 174 7.62 3.90 21.37
N HIS A 175 8.77 4.56 21.52
CA HIS A 175 9.06 5.38 22.68
C HIS A 175 7.95 6.43 22.80
N ASN A 176 7.11 6.27 23.82
CA ASN A 176 6.13 7.26 24.23
C ASN A 176 6.87 8.44 24.86
N HIS A 177 7.52 9.29 24.05
CA HIS A 177 8.27 10.47 24.54
C HIS A 177 7.40 11.49 25.27
N TRP A 178 6.07 11.34 25.18
CA TRP A 178 5.07 12.15 25.86
C TRP A 178 4.61 11.56 27.21
N ARG A 179 5.14 10.40 27.62
CA ARG A 179 4.84 9.75 28.91
C ARG A 179 6.07 9.77 29.82
N THR A 180 5.86 10.19 31.06
CA THR A 180 6.84 10.08 32.15
C THR A 180 7.22 8.61 32.38
N ALA A 181 8.47 8.34 32.79
CA ALA A 181 9.05 7.00 32.90
C ALA A 181 8.23 6.01 33.78
N ASP A 182 7.42 6.53 34.70
CA ASP A 182 6.61 5.75 35.64
C ASP A 182 5.13 5.62 35.24
N ALA A 183 4.73 6.09 34.05
CA ALA A 183 3.36 6.02 33.57
C ALA A 183 2.99 4.60 33.08
N LYS A 184 2.83 3.66 34.02
CA LYS A 184 2.20 2.37 33.75
C LYS A 184 0.68 2.56 33.62
N PRO A 185 0.04 2.06 32.55
CA PRO A 185 -1.42 2.06 32.45
C PRO A 185 -2.00 1.32 33.65
N THR A 186 -2.66 2.05 34.55
CA THR A 186 -3.39 1.45 35.67
C THR A 186 -4.85 1.40 35.27
N ASP A 187 -5.44 0.21 35.28
CA ASP A 187 -6.87 0.06 35.06
C ASP A 187 -7.59 0.65 36.28
N LEU A 188 -8.32 1.75 36.07
CA LEU A 188 -9.14 2.42 37.08
C LEU A 188 -10.61 2.14 36.72
N PRO A 189 -11.25 1.13 37.32
CA PRO A 189 -12.65 0.80 37.00
C PRO A 189 -13.61 1.95 37.28
N GLU A 190 -13.25 2.82 38.22
CA GLU A 190 -14.06 3.94 38.71
C GLU A 190 -14.06 5.15 37.76
N SER A 191 -13.10 5.23 36.84
CA SER A 191 -13.05 6.27 35.81
C SER A 191 -13.76 5.86 34.52
N ARG A 192 -14.37 4.66 34.48
CA ARG A 192 -15.17 4.21 33.36
C ARG A 192 -16.56 4.85 33.44
N ASP A 193 -16.87 5.69 32.46
CA ASP A 193 -18.20 6.26 32.32
C ASP A 193 -19.13 5.25 31.64
N PHE A 194 -20.06 4.68 32.41
CA PHE A 194 -21.10 3.76 31.93
C PHE A 194 -22.45 4.42 31.67
N THR A 195 -22.55 5.75 31.80
CA THR A 195 -23.82 6.48 31.63
C THR A 195 -24.46 6.19 30.27
N TRP A 196 -23.68 6.07 29.20
CA TRP A 196 -24.17 5.69 27.87
C TRP A 196 -24.84 4.29 27.85
N ALA A 197 -24.30 3.33 28.59
CA ALA A 197 -24.84 1.97 28.63
C ALA A 197 -26.16 1.93 29.40
N ASP A 198 -26.26 2.70 30.48
CA ASP A 198 -27.47 2.87 31.27
C ASP A 198 -28.57 3.56 30.46
N ASP A 199 -28.23 4.65 29.75
CA ASP A 199 -29.14 5.39 28.87
C ASP A 199 -29.72 4.48 27.76
N ARG A 200 -28.89 3.58 27.23
CA ARG A 200 -29.29 2.61 26.21
C ARG A 200 -30.23 1.55 26.78
N ASN A 201 -29.99 1.08 28.00
CA ASN A 201 -30.85 0.13 28.68
C ASN A 201 -32.21 0.73 29.03
N ASP A 202 -32.24 1.99 29.47
CA ASP A 202 -33.48 2.69 29.79
C ASP A 202 -34.35 2.93 28.55
N ARG A 203 -33.74 3.31 27.42
CA ARG A 203 -34.46 3.38 26.13
C ARG A 203 -35.04 2.03 25.74
N ARG A 204 -34.34 0.93 26.04
CA ARG A 204 -34.80 -0.44 25.77
C ARG A 204 -36.01 -0.80 26.65
N ARG A 205 -35.96 -0.50 27.95
CA ARG A 205 -37.08 -0.72 28.88
C ARG A 205 -38.33 0.06 28.46
N ARG A 206 -38.18 1.37 28.16
CA ARG A 206 -39.28 2.21 27.65
C ARG A 206 -39.88 1.66 26.35
N GLY A 207 -39.06 1.08 25.48
CA GLY A 207 -39.51 0.45 24.24
C GLY A 207 -40.30 -0.85 24.46
N VAL A 208 -39.99 -1.61 25.52
CA VAL A 208 -40.75 -2.81 25.92
C VAL A 208 -42.07 -2.41 26.57
N GLU A 209 -42.06 -1.42 27.46
CA GLU A 209 -43.27 -0.89 28.11
C GLU A 209 -44.28 -0.33 27.10
N ARG A 210 -43.82 0.39 26.07
CA ARG A 210 -44.68 0.91 24.98
C ARG A 210 -45.25 -0.18 24.05
N LYS A 211 -44.72 -1.39 24.07
CA LYS A 211 -45.23 -2.53 23.29
C LYS A 211 -46.12 -3.46 24.12
N ALA A 212 -46.11 -3.31 25.45
CA ALA A 212 -46.85 -4.15 26.38
C ALA A 212 -48.15 -3.48 26.90
N GLY A 213 -48.33 -2.18 26.68
CA GLY A 213 -49.60 -1.46 26.84
C GLY A 213 -50.24 -1.17 25.49
#